data_AF-A0A1V6QZM7-F1
#
_entry.id   AF-A0A1V6QZM7-F1
#
_cell.length_a   1.000
_cell.length_b   1.000
_cell.length_c   1.000
_cell.angle_alpha   90.00
_cell.angle_beta   90.00
_cell.angle_gamma   90.00
#
_symmetry.space_group_name_H-M   'P 1'
#
loop_
_entity.id
_entity.type
_entity.pdbx_description
1 polymer ?
#
loop_
_entity_poly.entity_id
_entity_poly.type
_entity_poly.pdbx_seq_one_letter_code
_entity_poly.pdbx_strand_id
1 'polypeptide(L)'
;MLSTAFADFDSSPLRKPRFEPITPHGIFTLDGADWKTSREQLRNRLSNLRKAIDLGVCEQHFQAFLQHVPPNGQVFDVQRCTSALSLDMQTRFSLGESVDALSFTQSQENKQFVDDFEVAKERIVRDGFRGPRRHLVPNRAFHQSCSRARSYVMACARREVEGRSSRIEKTKDARVGADFNNNFEELSQFADQAMSILLANDSMSTTLSGLFYCLSQDERIVQKLRASIIDTIGLTPPTWDQLGVLHYVRWVLHEGEEYLINRLASIMH
;
A
#
# COMPACT_ATOMS: atom_id res chain seq x y z
N MET A 1 16.45 1.52 22.85
CA MET A 1 17.32 2.62 22.40
C MET A 1 16.61 3.56 21.43
N LEU A 2 15.99 3.08 20.34
CA LEU A 2 15.20 3.94 19.43
C LEU A 2 13.98 4.63 20.06
N SER A 3 13.35 4.04 21.08
CA SER A 3 12.17 4.62 21.74
C SER A 3 12.48 5.83 22.65
N THR A 4 13.72 5.95 23.14
CA THR A 4 14.13 6.98 24.12
C THR A 4 15.09 8.02 23.55
N ALA A 5 15.73 7.73 22.41
CA ALA A 5 16.75 8.56 21.79
C ALA A 5 16.47 8.81 20.29
N PHE A 6 15.19 8.87 19.90
CA PHE A 6 14.78 8.98 18.49
C PHE A 6 15.44 10.15 17.74
N ALA A 7 15.65 11.28 18.42
CA ALA A 7 16.31 12.46 17.85
C ALA A 7 17.77 12.24 17.46
N ASP A 8 18.43 11.21 18.01
CA ASP A 8 19.83 10.88 17.74
C ASP A 8 20.00 9.96 16.51
N PHE A 9 18.90 9.52 15.89
CA PHE A 9 18.89 8.57 14.76
C PHE A 9 18.26 9.16 13.48
N ASP A 10 18.72 10.35 13.06
CA ASP A 10 18.30 10.92 11.77
C ASP A 10 18.67 9.99 10.61
N SER A 11 17.64 9.51 9.92
CA SER A 11 17.75 8.55 8.82
C SER A 11 17.51 9.19 7.46
N SER A 12 17.16 10.49 7.43
CA SER A 12 16.91 11.21 6.19
C SER A 12 18.11 11.26 5.24
N PRO A 13 19.39 11.38 5.66
CA PRO A 13 20.51 11.41 4.72
C PRO A 13 20.63 10.11 3.89
N LEU A 14 20.21 8.98 4.46
CA LEU A 14 20.24 7.66 3.82
C LEU A 14 18.98 7.38 3.00
N ARG A 15 17.82 7.83 3.45
CA ARG A 15 16.53 7.57 2.79
C ARG A 15 16.22 8.62 1.73
N LYS A 16 16.36 9.91 2.04
CA LYS A 16 15.92 11.03 1.19
C LYS A 16 16.36 10.89 -0.27
N PRO A 17 17.63 10.63 -0.62
CA PRO A 17 18.02 10.62 -2.02
C PRO A 17 17.43 9.45 -2.84
N ARG A 18 16.88 8.42 -2.18
CA ARG A 18 16.20 7.30 -2.84
C ARG A 18 14.72 7.59 -3.06
N PHE A 19 14.07 8.25 -2.11
CA PHE A 19 12.62 8.46 -2.11
C PHE A 19 12.20 9.82 -2.69
N GLU A 20 13.08 10.83 -2.63
CA GLU A 20 12.79 12.19 -3.09
C GLU A 20 12.30 12.29 -4.54
N PRO A 21 12.79 11.49 -5.51
CA PRO A 21 12.30 11.55 -6.88
C PRO A 21 10.81 11.19 -7.05
N ILE A 22 10.25 10.36 -6.17
CA ILE A 22 8.85 9.92 -6.24
C ILE A 22 7.95 10.60 -5.19
N THR A 23 8.48 10.87 -4.00
CA THR A 23 7.76 11.49 -2.88
C THR A 23 8.65 12.48 -2.13
N PRO A 24 8.87 13.69 -2.69
CA PRO A 24 9.83 14.66 -2.15
C PRO A 24 9.56 15.05 -0.68
N HIS A 25 8.30 15.17 -0.26
CA HIS A 25 7.91 15.47 1.13
C HIS A 25 7.18 14.30 1.80
N GLY A 26 7.42 13.08 1.33
CA GLY A 26 6.86 11.87 1.94
C GLY A 26 7.48 11.56 3.30
N ILE A 27 6.82 10.72 4.10
CA ILE A 27 7.33 10.33 5.44
C ILE A 27 8.70 9.64 5.38
N PHE A 28 9.10 9.13 4.21
CA PHE A 28 10.40 8.50 3.99
C PHE A 28 11.55 9.48 3.73
N THR A 29 11.27 10.73 3.34
CA THR A 29 12.28 11.76 3.02
C THR A 29 12.50 12.77 4.15
N LEU A 30 11.60 12.78 5.14
CA LEU A 30 11.58 13.74 6.25
C LEU A 30 12.17 13.14 7.54
N ASP A 31 12.71 14.02 8.39
CA ASP A 31 13.07 13.73 9.78
C ASP A 31 12.64 14.89 10.70
N GLY A 32 12.79 14.73 12.03
CA GLY A 32 12.52 15.78 13.01
C GLY A 32 11.07 16.29 13.03
N ALA A 33 10.91 17.62 13.03
CA ALA A 33 9.59 18.27 13.15
C ALA A 33 8.69 18.02 11.93
N ASP A 34 9.25 18.04 10.73
CA ASP A 34 8.49 17.82 9.48
C ASP A 34 7.99 16.38 9.40
N TRP A 35 8.83 15.41 9.79
CA TRP A 35 8.42 14.01 9.91
C TRP A 35 7.28 13.84 10.92
N LYS A 36 7.36 14.50 12.08
CA LYS A 36 6.31 14.44 13.11
C LYS A 36 4.98 14.97 12.57
N THR A 37 5.01 16.08 11.84
CA THR A 37 3.82 16.66 11.20
C THR A 37 3.23 15.72 10.14
N SER A 38 4.06 15.21 9.23
CA SER A 38 3.64 14.25 8.19
C SER A 38 3.06 12.96 8.79
N ARG A 39 3.71 12.43 9.84
CA ARG A 39 3.24 11.25 10.59
C ARG A 39 1.89 11.50 11.25
N GLU A 40 1.70 12.66 11.85
CA GLU A 40 0.44 13.02 12.50
C GLU A 40 -0.71 13.11 11.49
N GLN A 41 -0.45 13.69 10.31
CA GLN A 41 -1.43 13.73 9.22
C GLN A 41 -1.83 12.32 8.75
N LEU A 42 -0.85 11.42 8.54
CA LEU A 42 -1.11 10.02 8.18
C LEU A 42 -1.86 9.29 9.29
N ARG A 43 -1.48 9.50 10.56
CA ARG A 43 -2.17 8.93 11.73
C ARG A 43 -3.64 9.36 11.76
N ASN A 44 -3.92 10.62 11.47
CA ASN A 44 -5.29 11.14 11.42
C ASN A 44 -6.10 10.49 10.29
N ARG A 45 -5.52 10.32 9.09
CA ARG A 45 -6.17 9.55 8.01
C ARG A 45 -6.46 8.10 8.39
N LEU A 46 -5.56 7.46 9.13
CA LEU A 46 -5.66 6.05 9.54
C LEU A 46 -6.42 5.82 10.86
N SER A 47 -6.77 6.89 11.58
CA SER A 47 -7.36 6.81 12.93
C SER A 47 -8.73 6.14 12.96
N ASN A 48 -9.48 6.20 11.86
CA ASN A 48 -10.79 5.58 11.74
C ASN A 48 -10.82 4.64 10.54
N LEU A 49 -10.23 3.46 10.73
CA LEU A 49 -10.19 2.40 9.71
C LEU A 49 -11.59 2.00 9.22
N ARG A 50 -12.60 1.96 10.10
CA ARG A 50 -13.99 1.63 9.72
C ARG A 50 -14.58 2.62 8.73
N LYS A 51 -14.17 3.89 8.78
CA LYS A 51 -14.58 4.93 7.82
C LYS A 51 -13.72 4.90 6.56
N ALA A 52 -12.45 4.53 6.68
CA ALA A 52 -11.48 4.63 5.61
C ALA A 52 -11.38 3.36 4.74
N ILE A 53 -11.78 2.20 5.27
CA ILE A 53 -11.76 0.91 4.59
C ILE A 53 -13.19 0.40 4.45
N ASP A 54 -13.60 0.18 3.20
CA ASP A 54 -14.89 -0.41 2.85
C ASP A 54 -14.73 -1.91 2.63
N LEU A 55 -15.31 -2.72 3.51
CA LEU A 55 -15.22 -4.19 3.42
C LEU A 55 -15.92 -4.74 2.18
N GLY A 56 -16.93 -4.05 1.64
CA GLY A 56 -17.57 -4.45 0.39
C GLY A 56 -16.63 -4.28 -0.80
N VAL A 57 -15.81 -3.24 -0.79
CA VAL A 57 -14.77 -3.04 -1.82
C VAL A 57 -13.60 -4.01 -1.63
N CYS A 58 -13.21 -4.32 -0.39
CA CYS A 58 -12.25 -5.39 -0.11
C CYS A 58 -12.72 -6.74 -0.67
N GLU A 59 -14.00 -7.07 -0.48
CA GLU A 59 -14.62 -8.29 -1.03
C GLU A 59 -14.60 -8.29 -2.56
N GLN A 60 -14.89 -7.17 -3.23
CA GLN A 60 -14.80 -7.06 -4.69
C GLN A 60 -13.38 -7.37 -5.19
N HIS A 61 -12.35 -6.81 -4.56
CA HIS A 61 -10.96 -7.10 -4.91
C HIS A 61 -10.59 -8.56 -4.61
N PHE A 62 -11.09 -9.14 -3.51
CA PHE A 62 -10.89 -10.56 -3.20
C PHE A 62 -11.55 -11.48 -4.24
N GLN A 63 -12.76 -11.15 -4.70
CA GLN A 63 -13.42 -11.89 -5.79
C GLN A 63 -12.64 -11.78 -7.10
N ALA A 64 -12.06 -10.61 -7.41
CA ALA A 64 -11.16 -10.47 -8.55
C ALA A 64 -9.92 -11.36 -8.40
N PHE A 65 -9.33 -11.45 -7.20
CA PHE A 65 -8.23 -12.37 -6.90
C PHE A 65 -8.61 -13.83 -7.15
N LEU A 66 -9.80 -14.26 -6.72
CA LEU A 66 -10.27 -15.65 -6.91
C LEU A 66 -10.40 -16.04 -8.38
N GLN A 67 -10.65 -15.09 -9.30
CA GLN A 67 -10.69 -15.38 -10.74
C GLN A 67 -9.33 -15.83 -11.30
N HIS A 68 -8.23 -15.52 -10.60
CA HIS A 68 -6.88 -15.98 -10.98
C HIS A 68 -6.50 -17.33 -10.36
N VAL A 69 -7.32 -17.87 -9.45
CA VAL A 69 -7.07 -19.18 -8.82
C VAL A 69 -7.65 -20.28 -9.72
N PRO A 70 -6.82 -21.18 -10.31
CA PRO A 70 -7.32 -22.19 -11.22
C PRO A 70 -8.23 -23.21 -10.51
N PRO A 71 -9.45 -23.47 -11.02
CA PRO A 71 -10.39 -24.39 -10.37
C PRO A 71 -9.98 -25.86 -10.47
N ASN A 72 -9.06 -26.19 -11.36
CA ASN A 72 -8.58 -27.54 -11.66
C ASN A 72 -7.32 -27.93 -10.88
N GLY A 73 -6.90 -27.11 -9.90
CA GLY A 73 -5.69 -27.35 -9.12
C GLY A 73 -4.38 -27.11 -9.90
N GLN A 74 -4.43 -26.40 -11.03
CA GLN A 74 -3.23 -25.98 -11.73
C GLN A 74 -2.40 -25.00 -10.90
N VAL A 75 -1.08 -25.04 -11.13
CA VAL A 75 -0.13 -24.13 -10.50
C VAL A 75 -0.39 -22.70 -10.96
N PHE A 76 -0.36 -21.76 -10.03
CA PHE A 76 -0.44 -20.33 -10.29
C PHE A 76 0.51 -19.58 -9.34
N ASP A 77 0.80 -18.33 -9.68
CA ASP A 77 1.69 -17.48 -8.89
C ASP A 77 0.89 -16.69 -7.85
N VAL A 78 0.79 -17.24 -6.64
CA VAL A 78 0.11 -16.59 -5.51
C VAL A 78 0.79 -15.28 -5.09
N GLN A 79 2.11 -15.17 -5.24
CA GLN A 79 2.84 -13.94 -4.89
C GLN A 79 2.38 -12.81 -5.80
N ARG A 80 2.39 -13.03 -7.12
CA ARG A 80 1.89 -12.05 -8.10
C ARG A 80 0.45 -11.64 -7.83
N CYS A 81 -0.43 -12.60 -7.56
CA CYS A 81 -1.85 -12.32 -7.29
C CYS A 81 -2.04 -11.54 -5.98
N THR A 82 -1.32 -11.87 -4.90
CA THR A 82 -1.38 -11.11 -3.64
C THR A 82 -0.77 -9.72 -3.76
N SER A 83 0.25 -9.53 -4.59
CA SER A 83 0.80 -8.21 -4.90
C SER A 83 -0.22 -7.33 -5.62
N ALA A 84 -0.89 -7.88 -6.64
CA ALA A 84 -1.95 -7.17 -7.36
C ALA A 84 -3.15 -6.84 -6.44
N LEU A 85 -3.59 -7.80 -5.62
CA LEU A 85 -4.65 -7.58 -4.62
C LEU A 85 -4.32 -6.46 -3.65
N SER A 86 -3.09 -6.47 -3.12
CA SER A 86 -2.62 -5.47 -2.17
C SER A 86 -2.53 -4.08 -2.79
N LEU A 87 -2.11 -4.01 -4.06
CA LEU A 87 -2.01 -2.76 -4.81
C LEU A 87 -3.39 -2.17 -5.10
N ASP A 88 -4.36 -3.00 -5.50
CA ASP A 88 -5.74 -2.56 -5.74
C ASP A 88 -6.40 -2.01 -4.47
N MET A 89 -6.26 -2.73 -3.35
CA MET A 89 -6.75 -2.27 -2.05
C MET A 89 -6.09 -0.94 -1.61
N GLN A 90 -4.77 -0.80 -1.78
CA GLN A 90 -4.05 0.39 -1.34
C GLN A 90 -4.24 1.60 -2.25
N THR A 91 -4.32 1.41 -3.56
CA THR A 91 -4.65 2.49 -4.49
C THR A 91 -6.06 2.98 -4.23
N ARG A 92 -7.02 2.07 -4.05
CA ARG A 92 -8.39 2.45 -3.65
C ARG A 92 -8.42 3.23 -2.35
N PHE A 93 -7.66 2.79 -1.34
CA PHE A 93 -7.58 3.47 -0.04
C PHE A 93 -6.91 4.84 -0.12
N SER A 94 -5.79 4.96 -0.82
CA SER A 94 -4.93 6.16 -0.80
C SER A 94 -5.32 7.20 -1.86
N LEU A 95 -5.76 6.76 -3.04
CA LEU A 95 -6.11 7.59 -4.19
C LEU A 95 -7.61 7.79 -4.34
N GLY A 96 -8.43 6.98 -3.66
CA GLY A 96 -9.87 6.94 -3.87
C GLY A 96 -10.29 6.12 -5.08
N GLU A 97 -9.36 5.51 -5.83
CA GLU A 97 -9.66 4.65 -6.99
C GLU A 97 -8.62 3.52 -7.11
N SER A 98 -9.07 2.37 -7.60
CA SER A 98 -8.23 1.19 -7.80
C SER A 98 -7.49 1.29 -9.14
N VAL A 99 -6.27 0.76 -9.19
CA VAL A 99 -5.54 0.59 -10.45
C VAL A 99 -5.99 -0.65 -11.23
N ASP A 100 -6.82 -1.50 -10.62
CA ASP A 100 -7.37 -2.72 -11.20
C ASP A 100 -6.29 -3.66 -11.74
N ALA A 101 -5.20 -3.82 -10.99
CA ALA A 101 -4.09 -4.73 -11.26
C ALA A 101 -4.52 -6.19 -11.36
N LEU A 102 -5.63 -6.58 -10.71
CA LEU A 102 -6.23 -7.90 -10.87
C LEU A 102 -7.17 -8.00 -12.09
N SER A 103 -7.52 -6.91 -12.76
CA SER A 103 -8.47 -6.94 -13.88
C SER A 103 -7.82 -7.38 -15.18
N PHE A 104 -8.47 -8.30 -15.90
CA PHE A 104 -8.06 -8.71 -17.24
C PHE A 104 -8.23 -7.60 -18.29
N THR A 105 -9.02 -6.58 -17.97
CA THR A 105 -9.30 -5.42 -18.83
C THR A 105 -8.75 -4.13 -18.23
N GLN A 106 -7.63 -4.20 -17.51
CA GLN A 106 -6.95 -3.04 -16.94
C GLN A 106 -6.67 -1.98 -18.02
N SER A 107 -6.93 -0.70 -17.70
CA SER A 107 -6.65 0.40 -18.62
C SER A 107 -5.15 0.53 -18.90
N GLN A 108 -4.79 1.03 -20.08
CA GLN A 108 -3.39 1.26 -20.44
C GLN A 108 -2.72 2.30 -19.53
N GLU A 109 -3.48 3.28 -19.04
CA GLU A 109 -3.00 4.28 -18.08
C GLU A 109 -2.64 3.65 -16.73
N ASN A 110 -3.54 2.84 -16.17
CA ASN A 110 -3.29 2.14 -14.90
C ASN A 110 -2.12 1.16 -15.03
N LYS A 111 -2.05 0.42 -16.14
CA LYS A 111 -0.93 -0.48 -16.41
C LYS A 111 0.40 0.25 -16.46
N GLN A 112 0.46 1.41 -17.13
CA GLN A 112 1.66 2.25 -17.17
C GLN A 112 2.06 2.75 -15.78
N PHE A 113 1.08 3.12 -14.94
CA PHE A 113 1.34 3.49 -13.55
C PHE A 113 1.94 2.33 -12.76
N VAL A 114 1.37 1.12 -12.85
CA VAL A 114 1.88 -0.08 -12.17
C VAL A 114 3.32 -0.37 -12.60
N ASP A 115 3.60 -0.35 -13.90
CA ASP A 115 4.95 -0.60 -14.44
C ASP A 115 5.96 0.45 -13.93
N ASP A 116 5.59 1.74 -13.94
CA ASP A 116 6.44 2.82 -13.43
C ASP A 116 6.68 2.74 -11.93
N PHE A 117 5.64 2.35 -11.19
CA PHE A 117 5.70 2.18 -9.75
C PHE A 117 6.63 1.03 -9.35
N GLU A 118 6.56 -0.10 -10.05
CA GLU A 118 7.46 -1.24 -9.83
C GLU A 118 8.92 -0.90 -10.17
N VAL A 119 9.17 -0.19 -11.28
CA VAL A 119 10.53 0.31 -11.61
C VAL A 119 11.08 1.20 -10.49
N ALA A 120 10.24 2.09 -9.94
CA ALA A 120 10.63 2.96 -8.85
C ALA A 120 10.98 2.18 -7.57
N LYS A 121 10.12 1.23 -7.17
CA LYS A 121 10.33 0.38 -5.99
C LYS A 121 11.59 -0.48 -6.11
N GLU A 122 11.75 -1.19 -7.22
CA GLU A 122 12.90 -2.03 -7.48
C GLU A 122 14.20 -1.21 -7.40
N ARG A 123 14.18 0.01 -7.95
CA ARG A 123 15.33 0.91 -7.88
C ARG A 123 15.63 1.38 -6.46
N ILE A 124 14.61 1.79 -5.69
CA ILE A 124 14.75 2.22 -4.29
C ILE A 124 15.39 1.13 -3.43
N VAL A 125 14.93 -0.12 -3.59
CA VAL A 125 15.46 -1.28 -2.86
C VAL A 125 16.90 -1.56 -3.26
N ARG A 126 17.18 -1.67 -4.57
CA ARG A 126 18.53 -1.95 -5.08
C ARG A 126 19.54 -0.89 -4.68
N ASP A 127 19.16 0.39 -4.71
CA ASP A 127 20.05 1.47 -4.28
C ASP A 127 20.27 1.49 -2.77
N GLY A 128 19.33 0.95 -1.99
CA GLY A 128 19.54 0.65 -0.57
C GLY A 128 20.68 -0.35 -0.36
N PHE A 129 20.68 -1.46 -1.10
CA PHE A 129 21.72 -2.50 -1.01
C PHE A 129 23.07 -2.06 -1.62
N ARG A 130 23.06 -1.23 -2.67
CA ARG A 130 24.29 -0.73 -3.32
C ARG A 130 25.04 0.31 -2.48
N GLY A 131 24.35 0.99 -1.57
CA GLY A 131 24.92 2.07 -0.78
C GLY A 131 25.58 3.14 -1.68
N PRO A 132 26.81 3.60 -1.37
CA PRO A 132 27.50 4.63 -2.16
C PRO A 132 27.68 4.31 -3.65
N ARG A 133 27.70 3.03 -4.04
CA ARG A 133 27.89 2.62 -5.45
C ARG A 133 26.68 2.93 -6.35
N ARG A 134 25.54 3.33 -5.78
CA ARG A 134 24.34 3.72 -6.56
C ARG A 134 24.60 4.81 -7.59
N HIS A 135 25.59 5.69 -7.35
CA HIS A 135 25.94 6.80 -8.23
C HIS A 135 26.55 6.34 -9.57
N LEU A 136 26.94 5.07 -9.70
CA LEU A 136 27.46 4.48 -10.94
C LEU A 136 26.36 3.98 -11.88
N VAL A 137 25.11 3.92 -11.41
CA VAL A 137 23.98 3.36 -12.17
C VAL A 137 23.19 4.51 -12.81
N PRO A 138 22.91 4.47 -14.13
CA PRO A 138 22.12 5.51 -14.79
C PRO A 138 20.74 5.71 -14.15
N ASN A 139 20.34 6.97 -13.92
CA ASN A 139 19.09 7.31 -13.22
C ASN A 139 17.93 7.72 -14.14
N ARG A 140 18.15 7.82 -15.46
CA ARG A 140 17.17 8.42 -16.38
C ARG A 140 15.82 7.70 -16.35
N ALA A 141 15.82 6.39 -16.52
CA ALA A 141 14.59 5.59 -16.51
C ALA A 141 13.87 5.70 -15.15
N PHE A 142 14.62 5.65 -14.06
CA PHE A 142 14.09 5.81 -12.70
C PHE A 142 13.38 7.16 -12.52
N HIS A 143 14.05 8.28 -12.81
CA HIS A 143 13.44 9.61 -12.67
C HIS A 143 12.22 9.79 -13.59
N GLN A 144 12.25 9.23 -14.79
CA GLN A 144 11.11 9.26 -15.70
C GLN A 144 9.92 8.48 -15.14
N SER A 145 10.14 7.27 -14.62
CA SER A 145 9.10 6.47 -13.97
C SER A 145 8.55 7.15 -12.71
N CYS A 146 9.42 7.71 -11.86
CA CYS A 146 8.98 8.48 -10.70
C CYS A 146 8.12 9.69 -11.10
N SER A 147 8.53 10.43 -12.14
CA SER A 147 7.77 11.57 -12.64
C SER A 147 6.40 11.15 -13.16
N ARG A 148 6.32 10.08 -13.96
CA ARG A 148 5.04 9.58 -14.50
C ARG A 148 4.12 9.04 -13.41
N ALA A 149 4.65 8.22 -12.50
CA ALA A 149 3.89 7.69 -11.37
C ALA A 149 3.34 8.82 -10.48
N ARG A 150 4.15 9.84 -10.21
CA ARG A 150 3.72 11.00 -9.43
C ARG A 150 2.67 11.84 -10.18
N SER A 151 2.82 12.01 -11.49
CA SER A 151 1.82 12.71 -12.33
C SER A 151 0.47 12.00 -12.31
N TYR A 152 0.46 10.66 -12.36
CA TYR A 152 -0.75 9.86 -12.22
C TYR A 152 -1.44 10.13 -10.87
N VAL A 153 -0.72 10.02 -9.76
CA VAL A 153 -1.28 10.27 -8.42
C VAL A 153 -1.79 11.71 -8.27
N MET A 154 -1.10 12.70 -8.84
CA MET A 154 -1.58 14.09 -8.86
C MET A 154 -2.88 14.25 -9.66
N ALA A 155 -3.06 13.47 -10.72
CA ALA A 155 -4.31 13.45 -11.48
C ALA A 155 -5.46 12.82 -10.68
N CYS A 156 -5.22 11.69 -9.99
CA CYS A 156 -6.17 11.09 -9.06
C CYS A 156 -6.60 12.09 -7.97
N ALA A 157 -5.61 12.77 -7.37
CA ALA A 157 -5.85 13.78 -6.33
C ALA A 157 -6.75 14.92 -6.83
N ARG A 158 -6.53 15.40 -8.07
CA ARG A 158 -7.39 16.42 -8.68
C ARG A 158 -8.83 15.93 -8.82
N ARG A 159 -9.03 14.72 -9.34
CA ARG A 159 -10.38 14.12 -9.47
C ARG A 159 -11.10 14.02 -8.13
N GLU A 160 -10.38 13.61 -7.09
CA GLU A 160 -10.93 13.48 -5.74
C GLU A 160 -11.31 14.85 -5.13
N VAL A 161 -10.49 15.88 -5.31
CA VAL A 161 -10.78 17.25 -4.85
C VAL A 161 -11.97 17.85 -5.61
N GLU A 162 -12.00 17.74 -6.94
CA GLU A 162 -13.11 18.21 -7.79
C GLU A 162 -14.42 17.47 -7.47
N GLY A 163 -14.35 16.17 -7.20
CA GLY A 163 -15.48 15.35 -6.75
C GLY A 163 -16.06 15.79 -5.40
N ARG A 164 -15.23 16.31 -4.49
CA ARG A 164 -15.69 16.90 -3.22
C ARG A 164 -16.35 18.26 -3.42
N SER A 165 -15.73 19.14 -4.22
CA SER A 165 -16.28 20.47 -4.50
C SER A 165 -17.65 20.40 -5.15
N SER A 166 -17.84 19.54 -6.15
CA SER A 166 -19.15 19.33 -6.80
C SER A 166 -20.23 18.73 -5.87
N ARG A 167 -19.83 17.99 -4.83
CA ARG A 167 -20.73 17.46 -3.79
C ARG A 167 -21.11 18.52 -2.76
N ILE A 168 -20.22 19.49 -2.51
CA ILE A 168 -20.42 20.62 -1.60
C ILE A 168 -21.25 21.74 -2.27
N GLU A 169 -21.05 22.01 -3.56
CA GLU A 169 -21.83 23.01 -4.32
C GLU A 169 -23.33 22.69 -4.39
N LYS A 170 -23.72 21.42 -4.21
CA LYS A 170 -25.14 21.04 -4.02
C LYS A 170 -25.74 21.52 -2.68
N THR A 171 -24.94 22.11 -1.79
CA THR A 171 -25.35 22.42 -0.41
C THR A 171 -25.13 23.88 0.01
N LYS A 172 -24.41 24.73 -0.74
CA LYS A 172 -24.44 26.21 -0.60
C LYS A 172 -23.58 26.92 -1.65
N ASP A 173 -24.08 28.08 -2.06
CA ASP A 173 -23.45 29.06 -2.95
C ASP A 173 -22.11 29.62 -2.43
N ALA A 174 -21.22 29.85 -3.40
CA ALA A 174 -20.29 30.97 -3.53
C ALA A 174 -18.79 30.79 -3.21
N ARG A 175 -18.02 31.21 -4.25
CA ARG A 175 -16.70 31.89 -4.28
C ARG A 175 -15.52 31.03 -4.75
N VAL A 176 -15.38 30.92 -6.08
CA VAL A 176 -14.17 30.47 -6.76
C VAL A 176 -13.39 31.71 -7.21
N GLY A 177 -12.21 31.95 -6.62
CA GLY A 177 -11.38 33.08 -7.06
C GLY A 177 -10.20 33.43 -6.15
N ALA A 178 -9.47 32.45 -5.61
CA ALA A 178 -8.17 32.68 -4.95
C ALA A 178 -7.21 31.46 -4.89
N ASP A 179 -7.55 30.31 -5.48
CA ASP A 179 -7.05 29.02 -4.95
C ASP A 179 -6.05 28.23 -5.80
N PHE A 180 -5.51 28.74 -6.91
CA PHE A 180 -4.63 27.91 -7.75
C PHE A 180 -3.33 27.47 -7.05
N ASN A 181 -2.67 28.36 -6.30
CA ASN A 181 -1.46 27.99 -5.54
C ASN A 181 -1.78 27.12 -4.33
N ASN A 182 -2.86 27.42 -3.60
CA ASN A 182 -3.31 26.62 -2.46
C ASN A 182 -3.69 25.19 -2.89
N ASN A 183 -4.39 25.07 -4.02
CA ASN A 183 -4.76 23.78 -4.59
C ASN A 183 -3.52 22.99 -5.04
N PHE A 184 -2.50 23.63 -5.62
CA PHE A 184 -1.30 22.91 -6.01
C PHE A 184 -0.55 22.34 -4.79
N GLU A 185 -0.40 23.14 -3.73
CA GLU A 185 0.24 22.68 -2.50
C GLU A 185 -0.54 21.54 -1.84
N GLU A 186 -1.86 21.67 -1.75
CA GLU A 186 -2.74 20.62 -1.22
C GLU A 186 -2.64 19.32 -2.04
N LEU A 187 -2.67 19.41 -3.38
CA LEU A 187 -2.51 18.27 -4.27
C LEU A 187 -1.13 17.62 -4.11
N SER A 188 -0.09 18.43 -3.99
CA SER A 188 1.27 17.92 -3.79
C SER A 188 1.41 17.20 -2.45
N GLN A 189 0.85 17.75 -1.37
CA GLN A 189 0.83 17.10 -0.05
C GLN A 189 0.03 15.81 -0.09
N PHE A 190 -1.12 15.80 -0.76
CA PHE A 190 -1.90 14.57 -0.99
C PHE A 190 -1.07 13.53 -1.72
N ALA A 191 -0.40 13.91 -2.82
CA ALA A 191 0.39 12.98 -3.60
C ALA A 191 1.56 12.41 -2.81
N ASP A 192 2.23 13.22 -1.98
CA ASP A 192 3.32 12.76 -1.13
C ASP A 192 2.82 11.78 -0.05
N GLN A 193 1.65 12.02 0.55
CA GLN A 193 1.02 11.10 1.50
C GLN A 193 0.54 9.80 0.84
N ALA A 194 -0.14 9.90 -0.32
CA ALA A 194 -0.64 8.76 -1.05
C ALA A 194 0.50 7.87 -1.55
N MET A 195 1.54 8.47 -2.14
CA MET A 195 2.75 7.74 -2.52
C MET A 195 3.46 7.10 -1.34
N SER A 196 3.50 7.77 -0.18
CA SER A 196 4.06 7.18 1.04
C SER A 196 3.29 5.94 1.50
N ILE A 197 1.96 5.94 1.40
CA ILE A 197 1.13 4.77 1.71
C ILE A 197 1.40 3.66 0.68
N LEU A 198 1.38 3.98 -0.61
CA LEU A 198 1.62 3.02 -1.69
C LEU A 198 3.01 2.38 -1.59
N LEU A 199 4.04 3.13 -1.24
CA LEU A 199 5.39 2.59 -1.06
C LEU A 199 5.51 1.64 0.15
N ALA A 200 4.56 1.68 1.08
CA ALA A 200 4.46 0.71 2.17
C ALA A 200 3.79 -0.62 1.73
N ASN A 201 3.34 -0.74 0.48
CA ASN A 201 2.56 -1.87 -0.03
C ASN A 201 3.19 -3.25 0.14
N ASP A 202 4.51 -3.35 0.03
CA ASP A 202 5.20 -4.64 -0.05
C ASP A 202 5.04 -5.50 1.21
N SER A 203 4.78 -4.89 2.37
CA SER A 203 4.56 -5.65 3.61
C SER A 203 3.29 -6.50 3.53
N MET A 204 2.18 -5.95 3.03
CA MET A 204 0.90 -6.67 2.98
C MET A 204 0.95 -7.83 1.98
N SER A 205 1.49 -7.61 0.79
CA SER A 205 1.64 -8.68 -0.20
C SER A 205 2.58 -9.79 0.28
N THR A 206 3.72 -9.44 0.88
CA THR A 206 4.70 -10.42 1.36
C THR A 206 4.12 -11.26 2.50
N THR A 207 3.42 -10.63 3.45
CA THR A 207 2.75 -11.34 4.54
C THR A 207 1.69 -12.31 4.00
N LEU A 208 0.82 -11.88 3.07
CA LEU A 208 -0.20 -12.75 2.50
C LEU A 208 0.40 -13.91 1.71
N SER A 209 1.37 -13.64 0.82
CA SER A 209 2.04 -14.68 0.05
C SER A 209 2.77 -15.68 0.95
N GLY A 210 3.47 -15.19 1.98
CA GLY A 210 4.17 -16.03 2.93
C GLY A 210 3.21 -16.84 3.80
N LEU A 211 2.07 -16.27 4.19
CA LEU A 211 1.02 -17.00 4.89
C LEU A 211 0.45 -18.14 4.05
N PHE A 212 0.12 -17.89 2.78
CA PHE A 212 -0.33 -18.96 1.87
C PHE A 212 0.72 -20.07 1.73
N TYR A 213 2.00 -19.69 1.65
CA TYR A 213 3.09 -20.66 1.66
C TYR A 213 3.05 -21.50 2.95
N CYS A 214 3.02 -20.89 4.15
CA CYS A 214 2.99 -21.61 5.41
C CYS A 214 1.76 -22.53 5.53
N LEU A 215 0.58 -22.04 5.15
CA LEU A 215 -0.67 -22.81 5.16
C LEU A 215 -0.64 -24.00 4.19
N SER A 216 0.05 -23.87 3.05
CA SER A 216 0.21 -24.97 2.09
C SER A 216 1.01 -26.17 2.65
N GLN A 217 1.78 -25.97 3.73
CA GLN A 217 2.63 -27.00 4.32
C GLN A 217 1.92 -27.86 5.37
N ASP A 218 0.82 -27.41 5.98
CA ASP A 218 0.09 -28.18 7.00
C ASP A 218 -1.43 -28.05 6.83
N GLU A 219 -2.02 -29.09 6.24
CA GLU A 219 -3.47 -29.17 6.01
C GLU A 219 -4.28 -29.11 7.33
N ARG A 220 -3.72 -29.59 8.45
CA ARG A 220 -4.41 -29.59 9.75
C ARG A 220 -4.66 -28.16 10.22
N ILE A 221 -3.71 -27.25 9.98
CA ILE A 221 -3.85 -25.83 10.29
C ILE A 221 -4.93 -25.21 9.41
N VAL A 222 -4.96 -25.53 8.11
CA VAL A 222 -5.98 -25.04 7.17
C VAL A 222 -7.38 -25.48 7.59
N GLN A 223 -7.56 -26.77 7.92
CA GLN A 223 -8.84 -27.30 8.38
C GLN A 223 -9.31 -26.63 9.66
N LYS A 224 -8.42 -26.46 10.65
CA LYS A 224 -8.72 -25.78 11.91
C LYS A 224 -9.04 -24.29 11.72
N LEU A 225 -8.28 -23.60 10.85
CA LEU A 225 -8.52 -22.21 10.51
C LEU A 225 -9.90 -22.03 9.87
N ARG A 226 -10.22 -22.87 8.88
CA ARG A 226 -11.53 -22.85 8.21
C ARG A 226 -12.67 -23.12 9.19
N ALA A 227 -12.53 -24.13 10.06
CA ALA A 227 -13.53 -24.44 11.08
C ALA A 227 -13.75 -23.26 12.03
N SER A 228 -12.68 -22.62 12.51
CA SER A 228 -12.77 -21.44 13.38
C SER A 228 -13.46 -20.25 12.71
N ILE A 229 -13.20 -20.01 11.42
CA ILE A 229 -13.86 -18.94 10.65
C ILE A 229 -15.35 -19.24 10.52
N ILE A 230 -15.71 -20.45 10.06
CA ILE A 230 -17.11 -20.82 9.82
C ILE A 230 -17.93 -20.78 11.12
N ASP A 231 -17.38 -21.26 12.23
CA ASP A 231 -18.04 -21.24 13.54
C ASP A 231 -18.31 -19.80 14.02
N THR A 232 -17.40 -18.86 13.74
CA THR A 232 -17.50 -17.48 14.24
C THR A 232 -18.35 -16.58 13.34
N ILE A 233 -18.21 -16.69 12.01
CA ILE A 233 -18.82 -15.73 11.06
C ILE A 233 -19.70 -16.39 9.98
N GLY A 234 -19.73 -17.72 9.90
CA GLY A 234 -20.45 -18.45 8.86
C GLY A 234 -19.74 -18.42 7.50
N LEU A 235 -20.55 -18.44 6.42
CA LEU A 235 -20.08 -18.48 5.03
C LEU A 235 -20.22 -17.13 4.30
N THR A 236 -20.65 -16.08 5.00
CA THR A 236 -20.83 -14.75 4.43
C THR A 236 -19.60 -13.87 4.66
N PRO A 237 -19.36 -12.85 3.81
CA PRO A 237 -18.29 -11.88 4.04
C PRO A 237 -18.36 -11.26 5.46
N PRO A 238 -17.21 -11.03 6.12
CA PRO A 238 -17.18 -10.56 7.50
C PRO A 238 -17.61 -9.10 7.63
N THR A 239 -18.18 -8.76 8.78
CA THR A 239 -18.43 -7.37 9.22
C THR A 239 -17.30 -6.87 10.12
N TRP A 240 -17.19 -5.55 10.27
CA TRP A 240 -16.17 -4.93 11.15
C TRP A 240 -16.18 -5.47 12.58
N ASP A 241 -17.38 -5.67 13.14
CA ASP A 241 -17.54 -6.12 14.52
C ASP A 241 -17.11 -7.60 14.68
N GLN A 242 -17.21 -8.39 13.60
CA GLN A 242 -16.77 -9.78 13.57
C GLN A 242 -15.25 -9.95 13.41
N LEU A 243 -14.54 -8.99 12.78
CA LEU A 243 -13.09 -9.09 12.61
C LEU A 243 -12.35 -9.14 13.96
N GLY A 244 -12.90 -8.49 14.99
CA GLY A 244 -12.30 -8.45 16.33
C GLY A 244 -12.35 -9.79 17.08
N VAL A 245 -13.28 -10.68 16.74
CA VAL A 245 -13.50 -11.97 17.43
C VAL A 245 -12.79 -13.16 16.77
N LEU A 246 -12.18 -12.96 15.60
CA LEU A 246 -11.43 -13.99 14.87
C LEU A 246 -10.04 -14.24 15.49
N HIS A 247 -10.01 -14.74 16.74
CA HIS A 247 -8.78 -14.93 17.50
C HIS A 247 -7.79 -15.90 16.83
N TYR A 248 -8.30 -17.01 16.29
CA TYR A 248 -7.43 -18.01 15.65
C TYR A 248 -6.80 -17.48 14.35
N VAL A 249 -7.55 -16.69 13.56
CA VAL A 249 -7.01 -16.00 12.38
C VAL A 249 -5.88 -15.06 12.80
N ARG A 250 -6.07 -14.29 13.87
CA ARG A 250 -5.04 -13.41 14.41
C ARG A 250 -3.79 -14.18 14.81
N TRP A 251 -3.90 -15.31 15.51
CA TRP A 251 -2.73 -16.12 15.87
C TRP A 251 -1.99 -16.67 14.66
N VAL A 252 -2.72 -17.17 13.66
CA VAL A 252 -2.13 -17.66 12.41
C VAL A 252 -1.39 -16.55 11.66
N LEU A 253 -1.91 -15.32 11.65
CA LEU A 253 -1.23 -14.16 11.07
C LEU A 253 0.07 -13.83 11.81
N HIS A 254 0.04 -13.73 13.16
CA HIS A 254 1.24 -13.44 13.96
C HIS A 254 2.32 -14.50 13.79
N GLU A 255 1.95 -15.78 13.87
CA GLU A 255 2.89 -16.89 13.70
C GLU A 255 3.49 -16.91 12.28
N GLY A 256 2.66 -16.64 11.27
CA GLY A 256 3.11 -16.55 9.88
C GLY A 256 4.17 -15.46 9.68
N GLU A 257 3.97 -14.29 10.28
CA GLU A 257 4.95 -13.20 10.24
C GLU A 257 6.26 -13.58 10.94
N GLU A 258 6.18 -14.16 12.14
CA GLU A 258 7.36 -14.58 12.92
C GLU A 258 8.15 -15.67 12.18
N TYR A 259 7.47 -16.66 11.61
CA TYR A 259 8.10 -17.73 10.84
C TYR A 259 8.89 -17.20 9.64
N LEU A 260 8.31 -16.24 8.89
CA LEU A 260 8.97 -15.64 7.73
C LEU A 260 10.22 -14.86 8.14
N ILE A 261 10.15 -14.08 9.21
CA ILE A 261 11.29 -13.33 9.75
C ILE A 261 12.43 -14.28 10.14
N ASN A 262 12.11 -15.34 10.90
CA ASN A 262 13.10 -16.31 11.37
C ASN A 262 13.74 -17.07 10.20
N ARG A 263 12.96 -17.44 9.18
CA ARG A 263 13.47 -18.14 8.01
C ARG A 263 14.38 -17.26 7.16
N LEU A 264 14.05 -15.98 6.98
CA LEU A 264 14.91 -15.01 6.29
C LEU A 264 16.22 -14.79 7.04
N ALA A 265 16.16 -14.66 8.37
CA ALA A 265 17.36 -14.55 9.20
C ALA A 265 18.27 -15.79 9.07
N SER A 266 17.70 -16.99 9.01
CA SER A 266 18.47 -18.23 8.84
C SER A 266 19.14 -18.40 7.47
N ILE A 267 18.65 -17.72 6.42
CA ILE A 267 19.24 -17.78 5.06
C ILE A 267 20.37 -16.74 4.92
N MET A 268 20.34 -15.69 5.74
CA MET A 268 21.36 -14.63 5.76
C MET A 268 22.60 -14.96 6.62
N HIS A 269 22.58 -16.09 7.32
CA HIS A 269 23.70 -16.65 8.08
C HIS A 269 24.29 -17.87 7.38
#